data_AF-A0A955AIK0-F1
#
_entry.id   AF-A0A955AIK0-F1
#
_cell.length_a   1.000
_cell.length_b   1.000
_cell.length_c   1.000
_cell.angle_alpha   90.00
_cell.angle_beta   90.00
_cell.angle_gamma   90.00
#
_symmetry.space_group_name_H-M   'P 1'
#
loop_
_entity.id
_entity.type
_entity.pdbx_description
1 polymer ?
#
loop_
_entity_poly.entity_id
_entity_poly.type
_entity_poly.pdbx_seq_one_letter_code
_entity_poly.pdbx_strand_id
1 'polypeptide(L)'
;MSAQEPELVRLFLEDHQAMTRALVEVIARIEDHDMAGAQRLADELDRSAGAHIEFEEQVLYPEIGRCRGDRLEEKLRSEHRIVCHALNSLVRGRPLQLVDAVFQQEILQSLKT
;
A
#
# COMPACT_ATOMS: atom_id res chain seq x y z
N MET A 1 -22.60 -19.85 -4.83
CA MET A 1 -21.79 -19.17 -3.80
C MET A 1 -21.36 -20.23 -2.81
N SER A 2 -20.10 -20.70 -2.93
CA SER A 2 -19.57 -21.68 -1.98
C SER A 2 -19.23 -20.98 -0.66
N ALA A 3 -19.17 -21.72 0.44
CA ALA A 3 -18.83 -21.18 1.77
C ALA A 3 -17.43 -20.52 1.87
N GLN A 4 -16.62 -20.58 0.82
CA GLN A 4 -15.25 -20.04 0.77
C GLN A 4 -15.17 -18.56 0.34
N GLU A 5 -16.14 -18.07 -0.44
CA GLU A 5 -16.15 -16.66 -0.89
C GLU A 5 -16.23 -15.65 0.27
N PRO A 6 -17.06 -15.86 1.32
CA PRO A 6 -17.12 -14.94 2.46
C PRO A 6 -15.84 -14.95 3.30
N GLU A 7 -15.14 -16.08 3.37
CA GLU A 7 -13.91 -16.22 4.16
C GLU A 7 -12.74 -15.49 3.51
N LEU A 8 -12.57 -15.62 2.19
CA LEU A 8 -11.53 -14.90 1.44
C LEU A 8 -11.70 -13.39 1.55
N VAL A 9 -12.93 -12.89 1.39
CA VAL A 9 -13.23 -11.45 1.54
C VAL A 9 -12.94 -10.98 2.96
N ARG A 10 -13.29 -11.77 3.99
CA ARG A 10 -12.97 -11.43 5.38
C ARG A 10 -11.46 -11.34 5.60
N LEU A 11 -10.69 -12.34 5.17
CA LEU A 11 -9.23 -12.35 5.32
C LEU A 11 -8.58 -11.16 4.61
N PHE A 12 -9.02 -10.87 3.39
CA PHE A 12 -8.55 -9.72 2.63
C PHE A 12 -8.80 -8.37 3.34
N LEU A 13 -9.96 -8.23 3.99
CA LEU A 13 -10.28 -7.05 4.79
C LEU A 13 -9.46 -6.98 6.08
N GLU A 14 -9.18 -8.13 6.70
CA GLU A 14 -8.33 -8.21 7.89
C GLU A 14 -6.88 -7.79 7.57
N ASP A 15 -6.35 -8.23 6.43
CA ASP A 15 -5.03 -7.81 5.94
C ASP A 15 -4.97 -6.28 5.76
N HIS A 16 -5.98 -5.69 5.11
CA HIS A 16 -6.09 -4.23 4.94
C HIS A 16 -6.14 -3.48 6.28
N GLN A 17 -6.90 -3.98 7.25
CA GLN A 17 -6.97 -3.36 8.57
C GLN A 17 -5.62 -3.44 9.29
N ALA A 18 -4.94 -4.57 9.22
CA ALA A 18 -3.62 -4.76 9.82
C ALA A 18 -2.59 -3.83 9.17
N MET A 19 -2.52 -3.78 7.84
CA MET A 19 -1.60 -2.91 7.11
C MET A 19 -1.87 -1.43 7.35
N THR A 20 -3.15 -1.02 7.38
CA THR A 20 -3.52 0.38 7.69
C THR A 20 -3.04 0.79 9.07
N ARG A 21 -3.24 -0.06 10.10
CA ARG A 21 -2.76 0.23 11.46
C ARG A 21 -1.24 0.33 11.51
N ALA A 22 -0.53 -0.57 10.83
CA ALA A 22 0.92 -0.52 10.76
C ALA A 22 1.43 0.75 10.08
N LEU A 23 0.82 1.17 8.96
CA LEU A 23 1.17 2.42 8.27
C LEU A 23 0.94 3.66 9.16
N VAL A 24 -0.18 3.71 9.88
CA VAL A 24 -0.47 4.79 10.84
C VAL A 24 0.59 4.84 11.93
N GLU A 25 0.99 3.69 12.49
CA GLU A 25 2.05 3.64 13.49
C GLU A 25 3.40 4.08 12.94
N VAL A 26 3.76 3.67 11.70
CA VAL A 26 4.99 4.16 11.03
C VAL A 26 4.98 5.68 10.94
N ILE A 27 3.86 6.28 10.53
CA ILE A 27 3.71 7.75 10.45
C ILE A 27 3.88 8.38 11.83
N ALA A 28 3.19 7.86 12.85
CA ALA A 28 3.29 8.38 14.22
C ALA A 28 4.73 8.37 14.73
N ARG A 29 5.51 7.30 14.46
CA ARG A 29 6.93 7.25 14.83
C ARG A 29 7.79 8.27 14.09
N ILE A 30 7.49 8.54 12.82
CA ILE A 30 8.19 9.59 12.06
C ILE A 30 7.89 10.97 12.68
N GLU A 31 6.63 11.24 13.02
CA GLU A 31 6.19 12.48 13.67
C GLU A 31 6.84 12.66 15.05
N ASP A 32 7.00 11.59 15.81
CA ASP A 32 7.69 11.56 17.10
C ASP A 32 9.23 11.54 16.99
N HIS A 33 9.78 11.67 15.79
CA HIS A 33 11.22 11.58 15.49
C HIS A 33 11.88 10.23 15.88
N ASP A 34 11.11 9.18 16.13
CA ASP A 34 11.58 7.80 16.33
C ASP A 34 11.84 7.10 14.98
N MET A 35 12.86 7.57 14.27
CA MET A 35 13.22 7.02 12.96
C MET A 35 13.61 5.53 13.03
N ALA A 36 14.23 5.10 14.13
CA ALA A 36 14.62 3.71 14.31
C ALA A 36 13.40 2.80 14.50
N GLY A 37 12.37 3.25 15.24
CA GLY A 37 11.10 2.56 15.36
C GLY A 37 10.32 2.54 14.05
N ALA A 38 10.25 3.67 13.35
CA ALA A 38 9.62 3.75 12.04
C ALA A 38 10.25 2.78 11.04
N GLN A 39 11.58 2.67 11.02
CA GLN A 39 12.31 1.72 10.17
C GLN A 39 11.99 0.27 10.48
N ARG A 40 11.95 -0.11 11.76
CA ARG A 40 11.63 -1.49 12.16
C ARG A 40 10.22 -1.88 11.74
N LEU A 41 9.25 -0.99 11.97
CA LEU A 41 7.86 -1.24 11.58
C LEU A 41 7.68 -1.28 10.06
N ALA A 42 8.41 -0.44 9.33
CA ALA A 42 8.39 -0.48 7.87
C ALA A 42 9.00 -1.76 7.30
N ASP A 43 10.07 -2.29 7.91
CA ASP A 43 10.67 -3.59 7.54
C ASP A 43 9.73 -4.77 7.85
N GLU A 44 9.01 -4.70 8.99
CA GLU A 44 7.97 -5.68 9.32
C GLU A 44 6.83 -5.66 8.30
N LEU A 45 6.37 -4.47 7.92
CA LEU A 45 5.29 -4.29 6.95
C LEU A 45 5.71 -4.76 5.55
N ASP A 46 6.92 -4.44 5.10
CA ASP A 46 7.47 -4.88 3.80
C ASP A 46 7.49 -6.41 3.70
N ARG A 47 7.87 -7.10 4.79
CA ARG A 47 7.85 -8.57 4.85
C ARG A 47 6.45 -9.18 4.83
N SER A 48 5.45 -8.53 5.42
CA SER A 48 4.08 -9.08 5.49
C SER A 48 3.21 -8.73 4.29
N ALA A 49 3.43 -7.57 3.66
CA ALA A 49 2.56 -7.07 2.59
C ALA A 49 2.78 -7.73 1.23
N GLY A 50 3.94 -8.38 1.00
CA GLY A 50 4.31 -8.91 -0.31
C GLY A 50 3.29 -9.89 -0.91
N ALA A 51 2.83 -10.87 -0.13
CA ALA A 51 1.85 -11.86 -0.61
C ALA A 51 0.47 -11.24 -0.88
N HIS A 52 0.08 -10.23 -0.09
CA HIS A 52 -1.16 -9.47 -0.30
C HIS A 52 -1.12 -8.68 -1.61
N ILE A 53 -0.05 -7.91 -1.80
CA ILE A 53 0.18 -7.11 -3.02
C ILE A 53 0.25 -8.02 -4.24
N GLU A 54 0.95 -9.16 -4.15
CA GLU A 54 1.06 -10.12 -5.24
C GLU A 54 -0.31 -10.67 -5.65
N PHE A 55 -1.14 -11.06 -4.69
CA PHE A 55 -2.51 -11.51 -4.96
C PHE A 55 -3.33 -10.42 -5.65
N GLU A 56 -3.27 -9.18 -5.15
CA GLU A 56 -4.01 -8.08 -5.73
C GLU A 56 -3.58 -7.80 -7.17
N GLU A 57 -2.28 -7.70 -7.40
CA GLU A 57 -1.73 -7.33 -8.70
C GLU A 57 -1.85 -8.43 -9.74
N GLN A 58 -1.75 -9.70 -9.36
CA GLN A 58 -1.83 -10.82 -10.31
C GLN A 58 -3.26 -11.31 -10.53
N VAL A 59 -4.15 -11.14 -9.55
CA VAL A 59 -5.50 -11.74 -9.57
C VAL A 59 -6.59 -10.69 -9.49
N LEU A 60 -6.62 -9.87 -8.45
CA LEU A 60 -7.78 -9.01 -8.17
C LEU A 60 -7.89 -7.81 -9.13
N TYR A 61 -6.81 -7.06 -9.30
CA TYR A 61 -6.81 -5.82 -10.08
C TYR A 61 -7.12 -6.03 -11.56
N PRO A 62 -6.65 -7.11 -12.23
CA PRO A 62 -7.11 -7.43 -13.58
C PRO A 62 -8.64 -7.63 -13.68
N GLU A 63 -9.28 -8.24 -12.68
CA GLU A 63 -10.75 -8.39 -12.67
C GLU A 63 -11.45 -7.04 -12.41
N ILE A 64 -10.85 -6.18 -11.58
CA ILE A 64 -11.33 -4.80 -11.39
C ILE A 64 -11.23 -4.03 -12.70
N GLY A 65 -10.11 -4.12 -13.42
CA GLY A 65 -9.92 -3.51 -14.74
C GLY A 65 -11.03 -3.93 -15.72
N ARG A 66 -11.33 -5.23 -15.80
CA ARG A 66 -12.44 -5.74 -16.63
C ARG A 66 -13.82 -5.22 -16.21
N CYS A 67 -14.06 -5.06 -14.90
CA CYS A 67 -15.38 -4.68 -14.35
C CYS A 67 -15.61 -3.16 -14.21
N ARG A 68 -14.54 -2.37 -14.12
CA ARG A 68 -14.56 -0.94 -13.72
C ARG A 68 -13.65 -0.05 -14.57
N GLY A 69 -12.85 -0.63 -15.46
CA GLY A 69 -11.99 0.05 -16.43
C GLY A 69 -10.52 0.11 -16.01
N ASP A 70 -9.64 0.04 -17.01
CA ASP A 70 -8.18 -0.03 -16.87
C ASP A 70 -7.58 1.13 -16.07
N ARG A 71 -8.19 2.32 -16.13
CA ARG A 71 -7.74 3.49 -15.36
C ARG A 71 -7.78 3.24 -13.85
N LEU A 72 -8.77 2.51 -13.35
CA LEU A 72 -8.85 2.19 -11.93
C LEU A 72 -7.80 1.16 -11.54
N GLU A 73 -7.58 0.13 -12.37
CA GLU A 73 -6.50 -0.84 -12.16
C GLU A 73 -5.13 -0.13 -12.11
N GLU A 74 -4.84 0.74 -13.08
CA GLU A 74 -3.58 1.47 -13.15
C GLU A 74 -3.37 2.37 -11.92
N LYS A 75 -4.44 3.03 -11.45
CA LYS A 75 -4.41 3.81 -10.21
C LYS A 75 -4.06 2.95 -8.99
N LEU A 76 -4.69 1.80 -8.82
CA LEU A 76 -4.40 0.92 -7.67
C LEU A 76 -2.94 0.43 -7.69
N ARG A 77 -2.42 0.06 -8.87
CA ARG A 77 -1.01 -0.29 -9.05
C ARG A 77 -0.07 0.89 -8.81
N SER A 78 -0.47 2.12 -9.18
CA SER A 78 0.36 3.30 -8.91
C SER A 78 0.46 3.53 -7.40
N GLU A 79 -0.66 3.47 -6.67
CA GLU A 79 -0.74 3.61 -5.21
C GLU A 79 0.18 2.60 -4.49
N HIS A 80 0.18 1.32 -4.90
CA HIS A 80 1.12 0.33 -4.37
C HIS A 80 2.58 0.71 -4.56
N ARG A 81 2.97 1.14 -5.77
CA ARG A 81 4.33 1.58 -6.06
C ARG A 81 4.74 2.75 -5.17
N ILE A 82 3.81 3.67 -4.88
CA ILE A 82 4.06 4.81 -3.98
C ILE A 82 4.42 4.34 -2.59
N VAL A 83 3.56 3.53 -1.99
CA VAL A 83 3.72 3.08 -0.61
C VAL A 83 4.97 2.20 -0.49
N CYS A 84 5.18 1.26 -1.41
CA CYS A 84 6.35 0.38 -1.42
C CYS A 84 7.66 1.17 -1.55
N HIS A 85 7.70 2.17 -2.42
CA HIS A 85 8.88 3.03 -2.58
C HIS A 85 9.17 3.85 -1.32
N ALA A 86 8.12 4.38 -0.67
CA ALA A 86 8.25 5.14 0.56
C ALA A 86 8.78 4.28 1.72
N LEU A 87 8.19 3.10 1.93
CA LEU A 87 8.64 2.16 2.95
C LEU A 87 10.07 1.68 2.68
N ASN A 88 10.40 1.31 1.44
CA ASN A 88 11.77 0.91 1.08
C ASN A 88 12.79 2.03 1.29
N SER A 89 12.42 3.28 1.00
CA SER A 89 13.28 4.44 1.25
C SER A 89 13.52 4.61 2.74
N LEU A 90 12.46 4.50 3.55
CA LEU A 90 12.53 4.57 5.01
C LEU A 90 13.44 3.48 5.59
N VAL A 91 13.18 2.20 5.25
CA VAL A 91 13.97 1.04 5.69
C VAL A 91 15.45 1.21 5.36
N ARG A 92 15.76 1.76 4.17
CA ARG A 92 17.14 1.96 3.70
C ARG A 92 17.76 3.26 4.18
N GLY A 93 17.05 4.07 4.98
CA GLY A 93 17.51 5.37 5.45
C GLY A 93 17.81 6.35 4.32
N ARG A 94 17.15 6.21 3.18
CA ARG A 94 17.35 7.08 2.01
C ARG A 94 16.30 8.19 2.00
N PRO A 95 16.66 9.41 1.57
CA PRO A 95 15.66 10.43 1.32
C PRO A 95 14.66 9.94 0.26
N LEU A 96 13.38 10.20 0.52
CA LEU A 96 12.30 10.01 -0.45
C LEU A 96 12.59 10.85 -1.69
N GLN A 97 13.11 10.22 -2.72
CA GLN A 97 13.10 10.81 -4.05
C GLN A 97 11.71 10.57 -4.62
N LEU A 98 10.93 11.66 -4.77
CA LEU A 98 9.68 11.63 -5.51
C LEU A 98 9.97 11.08 -6.92
N VAL A 99 9.59 9.84 -7.16
CA VAL A 99 9.64 9.22 -8.48
C VAL A 99 8.48 9.79 -9.29
N ASP A 100 8.84 10.57 -10.30
CA ASP A 100 8.02 11.17 -11.36
C ASP A 100 7.13 12.39 -11.03
N ALA A 101 7.10 13.36 -11.96
CA ALA A 101 6.26 14.55 -11.88
C ALA A 101 4.74 14.24 -11.95
N VAL A 102 4.37 13.06 -12.44
CA VAL A 102 2.99 12.52 -12.42
C VAL A 102 2.51 12.28 -10.98
N PHE A 103 3.44 11.93 -10.09
CA PHE A 103 3.22 11.52 -8.70
C PHE A 103 2.75 12.65 -7.79
N GLN A 104 3.22 13.88 -8.02
CA GLN A 104 2.74 15.04 -7.27
C GLN A 104 1.28 15.36 -7.61
N GLN A 105 0.87 15.17 -8.87
CA GLN A 105 -0.46 15.57 -9.30
C GLN A 105 -1.54 14.62 -8.79
N GLU A 106 -1.28 13.31 -8.74
CA GLU A 106 -2.25 12.31 -8.27
C GLU A 106 -2.42 12.29 -6.73
N ILE A 107 -1.33 12.44 -5.96
CA ILE A 107 -1.41 12.57 -4.50
C ILE A 107 -2.17 13.85 -4.12
N LEU A 108 -1.87 14.98 -4.76
CA LEU A 108 -2.55 16.26 -4.51
C LEU A 108 -4.03 16.25 -4.94
N GLN A 109 -4.42 15.41 -5.89
CA GLN A 109 -5.83 15.23 -6.28
C GLN A 109 -6.58 14.33 -5.31
N SER A 110 -5.92 13.30 -4.77
CA SER A 110 -6.51 12.33 -3.85
C SER A 110 -6.77 12.91 -2.45
N LEU A 111 -6.01 13.94 -2.05
CA LEU A 111 -6.16 14.65 -0.77
C LEU A 111 -7.19 15.80 -0.78
N LYS A 112 -7.81 16.10 -1.94
CA LYS A 112 -8.77 17.21 -2.11
C LYS A 112 -10.24 16.77 -2.18
N THR A 113 -10.51 15.49 -1.93
CA THR A 113 -11.85 14.88 -1.82
C THR A 113 -12.01 14.26 -0.45
#